data_AF-A0A6P6C0V3-F1
#
_entry.id   AF-A0A6P6C0V3-F1
#
_cell.length_a   1.000
_cell.length_b   1.000
_cell.length_c   1.000
_cell.angle_alpha   90.00
_cell.angle_beta   90.00
_cell.angle_gamma   90.00
#
_symmetry.space_group_name_H-M   'P 1'
#
loop_
_entity.id
_entity.type
_entity.pdbx_description
1 polymer ?
#
loop_
_entity_poly.entity_id
_entity_poly.type
_entity_poly.pdbx_seq_one_letter_code
_entity_poly.pdbx_strand_id
1 'polypeptide(L)'
;MAVYKGPEMFKLDLPPDPKEVAAIEARRNREKERQSRIFNARTRVIGVDVEALNSQVEERRLREAAERSKEAAYEMLNDQLRLAMDTRAAQVAKLEESCRIAMMSAMANANKAQAAELAERQRREHKRKQDANFTEIQNQITGDLTKKHPIAQHSVTPQRVQSHCWKGITPEQRAAMKKAQEMQRLEKEAQRKAERAQNAEWEGQAVCLAQAAMELEEQERQLGAEFRRGLGSFNQQLAKEQSAQ
;
A
#
# COMPACT_ATOMS: atom_id res chain seq x y z
N MET A 1 -60.73 -84.76 129.88
CA MET A 1 -59.73 -84.27 128.88
C MET A 1 -60.39 -83.11 128.14
N ALA A 2 -60.13 -81.89 128.57
CA ALA A 2 -59.04 -81.01 128.11
C ALA A 2 -59.45 -80.29 126.82
N VAL A 3 -59.96 -79.07 127.02
CA VAL A 3 -60.33 -78.07 126.02
C VAL A 3 -59.06 -77.63 125.26
N TYR A 4 -59.03 -77.78 123.94
CA TYR A 4 -57.99 -77.18 123.10
C TYR A 4 -58.48 -75.81 122.59
N LYS A 5 -57.92 -74.74 123.17
CA LYS A 5 -58.06 -73.37 122.68
C LYS A 5 -56.96 -73.14 121.64
N GLY A 6 -57.32 -72.93 120.38
CA GLY A 6 -56.38 -72.59 119.31
C GLY A 6 -55.72 -71.21 119.54
N PRO A 7 -54.55 -70.95 118.95
CA PRO A 7 -53.77 -69.74 119.23
C PRO A 7 -54.46 -68.49 118.68
N GLU A 8 -54.57 -67.46 119.53
CA GLU A 8 -54.97 -66.11 119.11
C GLU A 8 -53.89 -65.52 118.20
N MET A 9 -54.23 -65.40 116.92
CA MET A 9 -53.44 -64.63 115.94
C MET A 9 -53.59 -63.15 116.27
N PHE A 10 -52.56 -62.55 116.87
CA PHE A 10 -52.45 -61.10 117.01
C PHE A 10 -52.48 -60.48 115.61
N LYS A 11 -53.59 -59.84 115.27
CA LYS A 11 -53.68 -58.98 114.08
C LYS A 11 -52.81 -57.76 114.36
N LEU A 12 -51.64 -57.72 113.73
CA LEU A 12 -50.86 -56.50 113.63
C LEU A 12 -51.63 -55.57 112.69
N ASP A 13 -52.50 -54.75 113.25
CA ASP A 13 -53.18 -53.67 112.55
C ASP A 13 -52.15 -52.57 112.24
N LEU A 14 -51.29 -52.86 111.26
CA LEU A 14 -50.39 -51.88 110.69
C LEU A 14 -51.26 -50.86 109.95
N PRO A 15 -51.14 -49.55 110.24
CA PRO A 15 -51.95 -48.54 109.57
C PRO A 15 -51.81 -48.71 108.06
N PRO A 16 -52.93 -48.77 107.33
CA PRO A 16 -52.91 -49.12 105.91
C PRO A 16 -52.03 -48.13 105.17
N ASP A 17 -51.11 -48.65 104.35
CA ASP A 17 -50.17 -47.83 103.59
C ASP A 17 -50.97 -46.79 102.80
N PRO A 18 -50.68 -45.47 102.93
CA PRO A 18 -51.35 -44.43 102.19
C PRO A 18 -51.46 -44.71 100.68
N LYS A 19 -50.49 -45.42 100.11
CA LYS A 19 -50.51 -45.86 98.71
C LYS A 19 -51.56 -46.94 98.43
N GLU A 20 -51.75 -47.88 99.35
CA GLU A 20 -52.76 -48.94 99.23
C GLU A 20 -54.17 -48.38 99.36
N VAL A 21 -54.40 -47.45 100.29
CA VAL A 21 -55.69 -46.76 100.45
C VAL A 21 -56.02 -45.95 99.19
N ALA A 22 -55.06 -45.18 98.66
CA ALA A 22 -55.25 -44.42 97.43
C ALA A 22 -55.51 -45.33 96.21
N ALA A 23 -54.86 -46.49 96.13
CA ALA A 23 -55.08 -47.47 95.07
C ALA A 23 -56.48 -48.11 95.15
N ILE A 24 -56.96 -48.43 96.35
CA ILE A 24 -58.31 -48.98 96.58
C ILE A 24 -59.37 -47.93 96.23
N GLU A 25 -59.19 -46.68 96.65
CA GLU A 25 -60.11 -45.59 96.32
C GLU A 25 -60.13 -45.30 94.81
N ALA A 26 -58.97 -45.25 94.16
CA ALA A 26 -58.88 -45.10 92.70
C ALA A 26 -59.60 -46.23 91.97
N ARG A 27 -59.47 -47.48 92.44
CA ARG A 27 -60.18 -48.64 91.88
C ARG A 27 -61.70 -48.51 92.06
N ARG A 28 -62.14 -48.09 93.25
CA ARG A 28 -63.56 -47.88 93.55
C ARG A 28 -64.15 -46.76 92.70
N ASN A 29 -63.40 -45.69 92.47
CA ASN A 29 -63.83 -44.57 91.61
C ASN A 29 -63.93 -44.98 90.14
N ARG A 30 -62.95 -45.73 89.60
CA ARG A 30 -63.03 -46.29 88.24
C ARG A 30 -64.23 -47.22 88.05
N GLU A 31 -64.56 -48.05 89.04
CA GLU A 31 -65.73 -48.94 88.96
C GLU A 31 -67.04 -48.13 88.99
N LYS A 32 -67.13 -47.05 89.77
CA LYS A 32 -68.28 -46.12 89.74
C LYS A 32 -68.44 -45.45 88.37
N GLU A 33 -67.34 -44.96 87.79
CA GLU A 33 -67.33 -44.38 86.44
C GLU A 33 -67.68 -45.41 85.35
N ARG A 34 -67.33 -46.68 85.55
CA ARG A 34 -67.71 -47.77 84.65
C ARG A 34 -69.20 -48.08 84.76
N GLN A 35 -69.73 -48.20 85.97
CA GLN A 35 -71.15 -48.44 86.21
C GLN A 35 -72.01 -47.31 85.65
N SER A 36 -71.62 -46.05 85.83
CA SER A 36 -72.36 -44.91 85.27
C SER A 36 -72.45 -44.95 83.74
N ARG A 37 -71.42 -45.48 83.05
CA ARG A 37 -71.43 -45.71 81.59
C ARG A 37 -72.29 -46.90 81.16
N ILE A 38 -72.30 -47.98 81.93
CA ILE A 38 -73.03 -49.22 81.60
C ILE A 38 -74.54 -49.10 81.84
N PHE A 39 -74.93 -48.44 82.93
CA PHE A 39 -76.34 -48.32 83.33
C PHE A 39 -77.07 -47.14 82.66
N ASN A 40 -76.36 -46.16 82.10
CA ASN A 40 -76.98 -45.07 81.34
C ASN A 40 -77.22 -45.49 79.87
N ALA A 41 -78.48 -45.75 79.50
CA ALA A 41 -78.84 -46.22 78.16
C ALA A 41 -78.42 -45.25 77.03
N ARG A 42 -78.43 -43.94 77.26
CA ARG A 42 -78.04 -42.93 76.26
C ARG A 42 -76.53 -42.93 76.02
N THR A 43 -75.73 -43.01 77.08
CA THR A 43 -74.27 -43.12 77.00
C THR A 43 -73.84 -44.47 76.41
N ARG A 44 -74.61 -45.54 76.63
CA ARG A 44 -74.34 -46.87 76.05
C ARG A 44 -74.62 -46.96 74.55
N VAL A 45 -75.63 -46.23 74.05
CA VAL A 45 -76.05 -46.29 72.64
C VAL A 45 -75.35 -45.22 71.78
N ILE A 46 -75.13 -44.01 72.30
CA ILE A 46 -74.58 -42.85 71.55
C ILE A 46 -73.55 -42.09 72.41
N GLY A 47 -72.73 -42.79 73.18
CA GLY A 47 -71.64 -42.16 73.94
C GLY A 47 -70.57 -41.63 73.01
N VAL A 48 -70.51 -40.30 72.84
CA VAL A 48 -69.52 -39.62 72.01
C VAL A 48 -68.82 -38.56 72.85
N ASP A 49 -67.49 -38.56 72.83
CA ASP A 49 -66.68 -37.51 73.47
C ASP A 49 -66.59 -36.30 72.54
N VAL A 50 -67.52 -35.36 72.74
CA VAL A 50 -67.66 -34.16 71.93
C VAL A 50 -66.48 -33.21 72.13
N GLU A 51 -65.88 -33.17 73.32
CA GLU A 51 -64.73 -32.30 73.63
C GLU A 51 -63.46 -32.80 72.93
N ALA A 52 -63.22 -34.11 72.95
CA ALA A 52 -62.11 -34.72 72.23
C ALA A 52 -62.27 -34.57 70.70
N LEU A 53 -63.48 -34.75 70.17
CA LEU A 53 -63.76 -34.56 68.74
C LEU A 53 -63.59 -33.09 68.32
N ASN A 54 -64.09 -32.13 69.11
CA ASN A 54 -63.89 -30.71 68.83
C ASN A 54 -62.39 -30.36 68.83
N SER A 55 -61.62 -30.90 69.78
CA SER A 55 -60.17 -30.72 69.83
C SER A 55 -59.47 -31.28 68.58
N GLN A 56 -59.86 -32.46 68.10
CA GLN A 56 -59.33 -33.05 66.87
C GLN A 56 -59.70 -32.25 65.61
N VAL A 57 -60.91 -31.69 65.56
CA VAL A 57 -61.35 -30.84 64.44
C VAL A 57 -60.55 -29.54 64.42
N GLU A 58 -60.35 -28.90 65.56
CA GLU A 58 -59.52 -27.68 65.66
C GLU A 58 -58.05 -27.95 65.32
N GLU A 59 -57.48 -29.06 65.81
CA GLU A 59 -56.12 -29.45 65.45
C GLU A 59 -55.97 -29.68 63.94
N ARG A 60 -56.93 -30.37 63.31
CA ARG A 60 -56.94 -30.56 61.86
C ARG A 60 -57.01 -29.22 61.12
N ARG A 61 -57.90 -28.32 61.54
CA ARG A 61 -58.04 -26.98 60.95
C ARG A 61 -56.74 -26.19 61.02
N LEU A 62 -56.05 -26.22 62.16
CA LEU A 62 -54.76 -25.56 62.35
C LEU A 62 -53.69 -26.15 61.42
N ARG A 63 -53.62 -27.48 61.29
CA ARG A 63 -52.68 -28.13 60.35
C ARG A 63 -52.98 -27.74 58.90
N GLU A 64 -54.23 -27.83 58.47
CA GLU A 64 -54.64 -27.44 57.11
C GLU A 64 -54.38 -25.95 56.82
N ALA A 65 -54.57 -25.07 57.80
CA ALA A 65 -54.26 -23.65 57.66
C ALA A 65 -52.74 -23.41 57.56
N ALA A 66 -51.94 -24.13 58.34
CA ALA A 66 -50.49 -24.04 58.27
C ALA A 66 -49.95 -24.56 56.93
N GLU A 67 -50.48 -25.67 56.41
CA GLU A 67 -50.09 -26.18 55.09
C GLU A 67 -50.48 -25.22 53.98
N ARG A 68 -51.71 -24.69 53.98
CA ARG A 68 -52.13 -23.66 53.01
C ARG A 68 -51.25 -22.40 53.05
N SER A 69 -50.87 -21.95 54.25
CA SER A 69 -49.95 -20.81 54.40
C SER A 69 -48.56 -21.14 53.84
N LYS A 70 -48.09 -22.37 54.00
CA LYS A 70 -46.79 -22.83 53.51
C LYS A 70 -46.79 -22.93 51.99
N GLU A 71 -47.84 -23.51 51.41
CA GLU A 71 -48.04 -23.60 49.96
C GLU A 71 -48.10 -22.21 49.33
N ALA A 72 -48.90 -21.29 49.89
CA ALA A 72 -48.96 -19.91 49.40
C ALA A 72 -47.59 -19.20 49.45
N ALA A 73 -46.80 -19.42 50.52
CA ALA A 73 -45.45 -18.88 50.60
C ALA A 73 -44.50 -19.47 49.54
N TYR A 74 -44.61 -20.77 49.24
CA TYR A 74 -43.83 -21.39 48.17
C TYR A 74 -44.25 -20.91 46.77
N GLU A 75 -45.55 -20.75 46.51
CA GLU A 75 -46.04 -20.18 45.26
C GLU A 75 -45.51 -18.77 45.04
N MET A 76 -45.61 -17.91 46.06
CA MET A 76 -45.05 -16.56 46.00
C MET A 76 -43.54 -16.56 45.73
N LEU A 77 -42.79 -17.44 46.38
CA LEU A 77 -41.34 -17.57 46.16
C LEU A 77 -41.03 -18.04 44.73
N ASN A 78 -41.80 -18.99 44.22
CA ASN A 78 -41.63 -19.52 42.88
C ASN A 78 -41.94 -18.45 41.82
N ASP A 79 -43.00 -17.67 42.00
CA ASP A 79 -43.32 -16.54 41.14
C ASP A 79 -42.21 -15.48 41.14
N GLN A 80 -41.68 -15.14 42.33
CA GLN A 80 -40.53 -14.24 42.43
C GLN A 80 -39.30 -14.78 41.71
N LEU A 81 -39.01 -16.07 41.87
CA LEU A 81 -37.89 -16.72 41.21
C LEU A 81 -38.04 -16.71 39.70
N ARG A 82 -39.25 -16.99 39.19
CA ARG A 82 -39.56 -16.97 37.76
C ARG A 82 -39.39 -15.57 37.18
N LEU A 83 -39.91 -14.55 37.86
CA LEU A 83 -39.70 -13.15 37.45
C LEU A 83 -38.21 -12.76 37.46
N ALA A 84 -37.44 -13.21 38.46
CA ALA A 84 -35.99 -12.98 38.51
C ALA A 84 -35.25 -13.70 37.36
N MET A 85 -35.68 -14.90 36.98
CA MET A 85 -35.14 -15.62 35.83
C MET A 85 -35.46 -14.91 34.51
N ASP A 86 -36.71 -14.49 34.31
CA ASP A 86 -37.16 -13.82 33.10
C ASP A 86 -36.44 -12.47 32.91
N THR A 87 -36.28 -11.70 33.99
CA THR A 87 -35.53 -10.44 33.97
C THR A 87 -34.05 -10.66 33.65
N ARG A 88 -33.42 -11.68 34.23
CA ARG A 88 -32.03 -12.04 33.93
C ARG A 88 -31.88 -12.51 32.48
N ALA A 89 -32.81 -13.32 31.98
CA ALA A 89 -32.80 -13.78 30.59
C ALA A 89 -32.91 -12.61 29.61
N ALA A 90 -33.80 -11.65 29.87
CA ALA A 90 -33.93 -10.44 29.06
C ALA A 90 -32.65 -9.56 29.08
N GLN A 91 -32.00 -9.44 30.25
CA GLN A 91 -30.72 -8.72 30.37
C GLN A 91 -29.61 -9.40 29.54
N VAL A 92 -29.48 -10.72 29.64
CA VAL A 92 -28.48 -11.48 28.86
C VAL A 92 -28.73 -11.34 27.37
N ALA A 93 -29.97 -11.52 26.91
CA ALA A 93 -30.31 -11.37 25.49
C ALA A 93 -29.98 -9.97 24.94
N LYS A 94 -30.24 -8.92 25.73
CA LYS A 94 -29.88 -7.54 25.35
C LYS A 94 -28.37 -7.34 25.25
N LEU A 95 -27.60 -7.89 26.19
CA LEU A 95 -26.14 -7.82 26.17
C LEU A 95 -25.56 -8.59 24.99
N GLU A 96 -26.04 -9.79 24.71
CA GLU A 96 -25.63 -10.59 23.56
C GLU A 96 -25.87 -9.85 22.23
N GLU A 97 -27.04 -9.26 22.05
CA GLU A 97 -27.36 -8.51 20.83
C GLU A 97 -26.45 -7.27 20.69
N SER A 98 -26.23 -6.53 21.79
CA SER A 98 -25.31 -5.39 21.77
C SER A 98 -23.87 -5.80 21.40
N CYS A 99 -23.39 -6.94 21.92
CA CYS A 99 -22.07 -7.47 21.59
C CYS A 99 -21.99 -7.89 20.13
N ARG A 100 -23.04 -8.54 19.62
CA ARG A 100 -23.14 -8.96 18.22
C ARG A 100 -23.07 -7.75 17.29
N ILE A 101 -23.86 -6.70 17.55
CA ILE A 101 -23.85 -5.46 16.76
C ILE A 101 -22.48 -4.79 16.83
N ALA A 102 -21.87 -4.70 18.02
CA ALA A 102 -20.53 -4.13 18.19
C ALA A 102 -19.47 -4.91 17.40
N MET A 103 -19.50 -6.24 17.43
CA MET A 103 -18.58 -7.10 16.69
C MET A 103 -18.77 -6.94 15.17
N MET A 104 -20.01 -6.90 14.69
CA MET A 104 -20.32 -6.66 13.28
C MET A 104 -19.83 -5.29 12.82
N SER A 105 -20.02 -4.24 13.63
CA SER A 105 -19.52 -2.90 13.34
C SER A 105 -18.00 -2.85 13.30
N ALA A 106 -17.32 -3.49 14.26
CA ALA A 106 -15.87 -3.58 14.30
C ALA A 106 -15.30 -4.32 13.07
N MET A 107 -15.90 -5.46 12.69
CA MET A 107 -15.51 -6.19 11.48
C MET A 107 -15.74 -5.37 10.20
N ALA A 108 -16.87 -4.68 10.09
CA ALA A 108 -17.15 -3.81 8.95
C ALA A 108 -16.13 -2.66 8.84
N ASN A 109 -15.74 -2.07 9.96
CA ASN A 109 -14.71 -1.02 9.99
C ASN A 109 -13.32 -1.56 9.62
N ALA A 110 -12.95 -2.75 10.11
CA ALA A 110 -11.70 -3.40 9.73
C ALA A 110 -11.67 -3.72 8.22
N ASN A 111 -12.75 -4.28 7.68
CA ASN A 111 -12.86 -4.57 6.24
C ASN A 111 -12.76 -3.28 5.39
N LYS A 112 -13.40 -2.19 5.82
CA LYS A 112 -13.28 -0.88 5.16
C LYS A 112 -11.84 -0.35 5.20
N ALA A 113 -11.17 -0.45 6.35
CA ALA A 113 -9.78 -0.01 6.50
C ALA A 113 -8.83 -0.83 5.62
N GLN A 114 -8.99 -2.16 5.59
CA GLN A 114 -8.22 -3.04 4.72
C GLN A 114 -8.43 -2.73 3.24
N ALA A 115 -9.68 -2.49 2.82
CA ALA A 115 -9.99 -2.09 1.44
C ALA A 115 -9.32 -0.76 1.07
N ALA A 116 -9.32 0.21 1.98
CA ALA A 116 -8.65 1.49 1.79
C ALA A 116 -7.12 1.35 1.68
N GLU A 117 -6.50 0.55 2.55
CA GLU A 117 -5.07 0.24 2.50
C GLU A 117 -4.68 -0.42 1.17
N LEU A 118 -5.47 -1.41 0.73
CA LEU A 118 -5.25 -2.09 -0.54
C LEU A 118 -5.37 -1.12 -1.73
N ALA A 119 -6.39 -0.26 -1.74
CA ALA A 119 -6.56 0.75 -2.77
C ALA A 119 -5.42 1.78 -2.79
N GLU A 120 -4.92 2.18 -1.62
CA GLU A 120 -3.72 3.01 -1.54
C GLU A 120 -2.47 2.31 -2.08
N ARG A 121 -2.29 1.03 -1.75
CA ARG A 121 -1.16 0.23 -2.24
C ARG A 121 -1.18 0.15 -3.77
N GLN A 122 -2.33 -0.12 -4.36
CA GLN A 122 -2.50 -0.14 -5.81
C GLN A 122 -2.21 1.23 -6.45
N ARG A 123 -2.70 2.33 -5.85
CA ARG A 123 -2.38 3.70 -6.32
C ARG A 123 -0.88 3.99 -6.24
N ARG A 124 -0.22 3.61 -5.15
CA ARG A 124 1.25 3.77 -4.99
C ARG A 124 2.00 2.95 -6.03
N GLU A 125 1.59 1.71 -6.27
CA GLU A 125 2.22 0.84 -7.28
C GLU A 125 2.03 1.40 -8.70
N HIS A 126 0.82 1.85 -9.03
CA HIS A 126 0.54 2.49 -10.31
C HIS A 126 1.40 3.73 -10.53
N LYS A 127 1.51 4.59 -9.51
CA LYS A 127 2.39 5.76 -9.56
C LYS A 127 3.86 5.37 -9.76
N ARG A 128 4.35 4.38 -9.01
CA ARG A 128 5.71 3.84 -9.20
C ARG A 128 5.95 3.32 -10.62
N LYS A 129 4.97 2.61 -11.20
CA LYS A 129 5.05 2.15 -12.59
C LYS A 129 5.11 3.33 -13.56
N GLN A 130 4.28 4.35 -13.37
CA GLN A 130 4.32 5.56 -14.20
C GLN A 130 5.67 6.28 -14.09
N ASP A 131 6.19 6.46 -12.88
CA ASP A 131 7.48 7.12 -12.63
C ASP A 131 8.64 6.32 -13.24
N ALA A 132 8.60 4.98 -13.14
CA ALA A 132 9.57 4.08 -13.77
C ALA A 132 9.51 4.17 -15.30
N ASN A 133 8.30 4.08 -15.89
CA ASN A 133 8.09 4.21 -17.32
C ASN A 133 8.58 5.57 -17.83
N PHE A 134 8.28 6.65 -17.11
CA PHE A 134 8.75 7.99 -17.47
C PHE A 134 10.27 8.06 -17.45
N THR A 135 10.90 7.55 -16.39
CA THR A 135 12.37 7.50 -16.27
C THR A 135 12.99 6.70 -17.40
N GLU A 136 12.40 5.55 -17.76
CA GLU A 136 12.85 4.75 -18.89
C GLU A 136 12.75 5.52 -20.22
N ILE A 137 11.63 6.18 -20.48
CA ILE A 137 11.45 7.01 -21.68
C ILE A 137 12.49 8.14 -21.72
N GLN A 138 12.71 8.84 -20.59
CA GLN A 138 13.72 9.89 -20.51
C GLN A 138 15.13 9.36 -20.76
N ASN A 139 15.45 8.17 -20.24
CA ASN A 139 16.72 7.50 -20.50
C ASN A 139 16.86 7.10 -21.97
N GLN A 140 15.80 6.63 -22.61
CA GLN A 140 15.81 6.32 -24.05
C GLN A 140 15.99 7.58 -24.91
N ILE A 141 15.37 8.70 -24.53
CA ILE A 141 15.50 10.00 -25.23
C ILE A 141 16.89 10.61 -25.02
N THR A 142 17.44 10.48 -23.82
CA THR A 142 18.72 11.09 -23.44
C THR A 142 19.91 10.19 -23.78
N GLY A 143 19.67 8.90 -23.99
CA GLY A 143 20.70 7.90 -24.24
C GLY A 143 21.49 8.16 -25.52
N ASP A 144 22.67 7.53 -25.58
CA ASP A 144 23.69 7.82 -26.59
C ASP A 144 23.27 7.51 -28.04
N LEU A 145 22.27 6.63 -28.22
CA LEU A 145 21.74 6.26 -29.53
C LEU A 145 20.91 7.39 -30.15
N THR A 146 20.08 8.05 -29.34
CA THR A 146 19.14 9.09 -29.77
C THR A 146 19.78 10.47 -29.68
N LYS A 147 20.56 10.71 -28.62
CA LYS A 147 21.26 11.97 -28.43
C LYS A 147 22.53 11.98 -29.26
N LYS A 148 22.66 12.98 -30.15
CA LYS A 148 23.87 13.17 -30.96
C LYS A 148 25.00 13.71 -30.08
N HIS A 149 25.67 12.83 -29.35
CA HIS A 149 26.90 13.18 -28.65
C HIS A 149 28.00 13.52 -29.65
N PRO A 150 28.90 14.46 -29.31
CA PRO A 150 30.05 14.79 -30.14
C PRO A 150 30.88 13.55 -30.40
N ILE A 151 31.56 13.55 -31.54
CA ILE A 151 32.39 12.45 -32.01
C ILE A 151 33.36 12.03 -30.90
N ALA A 152 33.22 10.79 -30.41
CA ALA A 152 34.09 10.26 -29.38
C ALA A 152 35.51 10.11 -29.94
N GLN A 153 36.43 10.90 -29.39
CA GLN A 153 37.85 10.74 -29.66
C GLN A 153 38.35 9.42 -29.05
N HIS A 154 39.42 8.88 -29.62
CA HIS A 154 40.05 7.68 -29.09
C HIS A 154 40.74 8.02 -27.76
N SER A 155 40.52 7.21 -26.71
CA SER A 155 41.01 7.51 -25.34
C SER A 155 42.53 7.67 -25.26
N VAL A 156 43.26 6.90 -26.05
CA VAL A 156 44.74 6.88 -26.08
C VAL A 156 45.33 7.88 -27.07
N THR A 157 44.59 8.25 -28.12
CA THR A 157 45.09 9.07 -29.23
C THR A 157 44.06 10.14 -29.58
N PRO A 158 44.11 11.34 -28.97
CA PRO A 158 43.10 12.38 -29.12
C PRO A 158 42.88 12.85 -30.58
N GLN A 159 43.91 12.72 -31.43
CA GLN A 159 43.84 13.07 -32.85
C GLN A 159 43.06 12.06 -33.70
N ARG A 160 42.83 10.84 -33.18
CA ARG A 160 42.14 9.78 -33.90
C ARG A 160 40.69 9.69 -33.43
N VAL A 161 39.78 9.65 -34.39
CA VAL A 161 38.37 9.38 -34.13
C VAL A 161 38.12 7.87 -34.14
N GLN A 162 37.28 7.38 -33.23
CA GLN A 162 36.85 5.98 -33.23
C GLN A 162 36.04 5.66 -34.49
N SER A 163 36.44 4.63 -35.23
CA SER A 163 35.88 4.30 -36.55
C SER A 163 34.36 4.09 -36.53
N HIS A 164 33.83 3.39 -35.51
CA HIS A 164 32.41 3.08 -35.40
C HIS A 164 31.55 4.28 -34.94
N CYS A 165 32.17 5.35 -34.45
CA CYS A 165 31.50 6.57 -33.98
C CYS A 165 31.67 7.76 -34.95
N TRP A 166 32.18 7.51 -36.17
CA TRP A 166 32.34 8.55 -37.18
C TRP A 166 30.97 9.00 -37.74
N LYS A 167 30.57 10.23 -37.42
CA LYS A 167 29.30 10.85 -37.86
C LYS A 167 29.53 12.01 -38.84
N GLY A 168 30.63 11.96 -39.60
CA GLY A 168 31.02 12.98 -40.57
C GLY A 168 31.91 14.09 -40.00
N ILE A 169 32.30 15.03 -40.88
CA ILE A 169 33.19 16.16 -40.56
C ILE A 169 32.46 17.16 -39.65
N THR A 170 33.14 17.78 -38.68
CA THR A 170 32.51 18.81 -37.82
C THR A 170 32.21 20.09 -38.61
N PRO A 171 31.17 20.85 -38.21
CA PRO A 171 30.82 22.11 -38.89
C PRO A 171 31.97 23.12 -38.88
N GLU A 172 32.77 23.16 -37.82
CA GLU A 172 33.97 23.99 -37.71
C GLU A 172 35.04 23.60 -38.74
N GLN A 173 35.32 22.31 -38.90
CA GLN A 173 36.24 21.80 -39.92
C GLN A 173 35.73 22.11 -41.34
N ARG A 174 34.42 21.97 -41.60
CA ARG A 174 33.82 22.39 -42.88
C ARG A 174 33.99 23.87 -43.14
N ALA A 175 33.81 24.72 -42.12
CA ALA A 175 34.02 26.16 -42.25
C ALA A 175 35.50 26.48 -42.56
N ALA A 176 36.45 25.80 -41.91
CA ALA A 176 37.88 25.96 -42.18
C ALA A 176 38.24 25.54 -43.62
N MET A 177 37.71 24.42 -44.12
CA MET A 177 37.92 23.99 -45.52
C MET A 177 37.36 25.01 -46.51
N LYS A 178 36.16 25.54 -46.27
CA LYS A 178 35.56 26.59 -47.11
C LYS A 178 36.44 27.85 -47.15
N LYS A 179 36.95 28.28 -45.99
CA LYS A 179 37.89 29.40 -45.91
C LYS A 179 39.18 29.13 -46.70
N ALA A 180 39.76 27.95 -46.56
CA ALA A 180 40.96 27.57 -47.30
C ALA A 180 40.72 27.55 -48.82
N GLN A 181 39.57 27.04 -49.28
CA GLN A 181 39.19 27.06 -50.70
C GLN A 181 39.04 28.49 -51.24
N GLU A 182 38.46 29.39 -50.45
CA GLU A 182 38.34 30.80 -50.83
C GLU A 182 39.69 31.48 -50.97
N MET A 183 40.61 31.22 -50.04
CA MET A 183 42.00 31.70 -50.12
C MET A 183 42.70 31.19 -51.38
N GLN A 184 42.58 29.90 -51.69
CA GLN A 184 43.16 29.30 -52.90
C GLN A 184 42.59 29.92 -54.18
N ARG A 185 41.29 30.23 -54.21
CA ARG A 185 40.66 30.90 -55.36
C ARG A 185 41.26 32.29 -55.59
N LEU A 186 41.40 33.07 -54.52
CA LEU A 186 41.98 34.42 -54.58
C LEU A 186 43.44 34.36 -55.02
N GLU A 187 44.22 33.44 -54.46
CA GLU A 187 45.62 33.23 -54.85
C GLU A 187 45.74 32.88 -56.34
N LYS A 188 44.93 31.94 -56.84
CA LYS A 188 44.92 31.55 -58.25
C LYS A 188 44.45 32.67 -59.19
N GLU A 189 43.57 33.55 -58.72
CA GLU A 189 43.19 34.75 -59.49
C GLU A 189 44.34 35.75 -59.55
N ALA A 190 45.05 35.98 -58.44
CA ALA A 190 46.23 36.83 -58.42
C ALA A 190 47.34 36.30 -59.33
N GLN A 191 47.60 34.99 -59.31
CA GLN A 191 48.55 34.34 -60.22
C GLN A 191 48.18 34.56 -61.70
N ARG A 192 46.91 34.35 -62.07
CA ARG A 192 46.44 34.61 -63.45
C ARG A 192 46.57 36.07 -63.86
N LYS A 193 46.38 37.02 -62.93
CA LYS A 193 46.60 38.45 -63.20
C LYS A 193 48.08 38.76 -63.42
N ALA A 194 48.96 38.18 -62.60
CA ALA A 194 50.41 38.34 -62.74
C ALA A 194 50.92 37.74 -64.07
N GLU A 195 50.45 36.54 -64.43
CA GLU A 195 50.81 35.90 -65.71
C GLU A 195 50.34 36.72 -66.91
N ARG A 196 49.13 37.28 -66.86
CA ARG A 196 48.63 38.19 -67.91
C ARG A 196 49.48 39.45 -68.01
N ALA A 197 49.89 40.03 -66.89
CA ALA A 197 50.76 41.20 -66.88
C ALA A 197 52.12 40.88 -67.51
N GLN A 198 52.71 39.74 -67.14
CA GLN A 198 53.98 39.28 -67.71
C GLN A 198 53.87 39.02 -69.22
N ASN A 199 52.80 38.36 -69.68
CA ASN A 199 52.60 38.14 -71.12
C ASN A 199 52.42 39.46 -71.88
N ALA A 200 51.71 40.44 -71.31
CA ALA A 200 51.58 41.76 -71.91
C ALA A 200 52.93 42.50 -71.98
N GLU A 201 53.80 42.34 -70.99
CA GLU A 201 55.17 42.86 -71.03
C GLU A 201 55.99 42.21 -72.16
N TRP A 202 55.91 40.90 -72.32
CA TRP A 202 56.56 40.18 -73.44
C TRP A 202 56.03 40.59 -74.81
N GLU A 203 54.71 40.73 -74.96
CA GLU A 203 54.09 41.23 -76.18
C GLU A 203 54.56 42.66 -76.49
N GLY A 204 54.64 43.53 -75.48
CA GLY A 204 55.20 44.88 -75.62
C GLY A 204 56.66 44.86 -76.09
N GLN A 205 57.49 44.01 -75.50
CA GLN A 205 58.89 43.84 -75.94
C GLN A 205 58.97 43.34 -77.39
N ALA A 206 58.12 42.39 -77.79
CA ALA A 206 58.08 41.90 -79.17
C ALA A 206 57.72 43.01 -80.17
N VAL A 207 56.78 43.89 -79.83
CA VAL A 207 56.44 45.07 -80.65
C VAL A 207 57.64 46.02 -80.77
N CYS A 208 58.33 46.33 -79.66
CA CYS A 208 59.53 47.19 -79.70
C CYS A 208 60.65 46.58 -80.54
N LEU A 209 60.89 45.27 -80.43
CA LEU A 209 61.89 44.57 -81.26
C LEU A 209 61.50 44.57 -82.74
N ALA A 210 60.22 44.38 -83.08
CA ALA A 210 59.74 44.46 -84.45
C ALA A 210 59.91 45.87 -85.04
N GLN A 211 59.64 46.92 -84.25
CA GLN A 211 59.90 48.29 -84.65
C GLN A 211 61.40 48.53 -84.90
N ALA A 212 62.27 48.11 -83.99
CA ALA A 212 63.71 48.23 -84.16
C ALA A 212 64.24 47.46 -85.39
N ALA A 213 63.69 46.28 -85.68
CA ALA A 213 64.03 45.51 -86.87
C ALA A 213 63.62 46.23 -88.16
N MET A 214 62.42 46.81 -88.20
CA MET A 214 61.95 47.62 -89.33
C MET A 214 62.85 48.84 -89.57
N GLU A 215 63.26 49.52 -88.49
CA GLU A 215 64.20 50.64 -88.57
C GLU A 215 65.57 50.21 -89.13
N LEU A 216 66.08 49.05 -88.71
CA LEU A 216 67.33 48.48 -89.24
C LEU A 216 67.20 48.10 -90.72
N GLU A 217 66.11 47.44 -91.13
CA GLU A 217 65.87 47.11 -92.55
C GLU A 217 65.78 48.38 -93.41
N GLU A 218 65.20 49.46 -92.88
CA GLU A 218 65.14 50.74 -93.58
C GLU A 218 66.52 51.37 -93.72
N GLN A 219 67.35 51.34 -92.67
CA GLN A 219 68.75 51.77 -92.73
C GLN A 219 69.56 50.96 -93.75
N GLU A 220 69.41 49.64 -93.78
CA GLU A 220 70.06 48.77 -94.76
C GLU A 220 69.62 49.09 -96.19
N ARG A 221 68.32 49.34 -96.39
CA ARG A 221 67.75 49.72 -97.69
C ARG A 221 68.33 51.05 -98.18
N GLN A 222 68.44 52.03 -97.28
CA GLN A 222 69.04 53.34 -97.55
C GLN A 222 70.51 53.17 -97.93
N LEU A 223 71.31 52.50 -97.09
CA LEU A 223 72.75 52.28 -97.33
C LEU A 223 72.99 51.51 -98.64
N GLY A 224 72.18 50.48 -98.91
CA GLY A 224 72.22 49.74 -100.17
C GLY A 224 71.90 50.59 -101.39
N ALA A 225 70.98 51.56 -101.27
CA ALA A 225 70.71 52.53 -102.33
C ALA A 225 71.89 53.48 -102.55
N GLU A 226 72.57 53.89 -101.48
CA GLU A 226 73.77 54.72 -101.56
C GLU A 226 74.92 53.97 -102.25
N PHE A 227 75.17 52.71 -101.89
CA PHE A 227 76.16 51.87 -102.56
C PHE A 227 75.83 51.67 -104.03
N ARG A 228 74.57 51.38 -104.39
CA ARG A 228 74.15 51.27 -105.80
C ARG A 228 74.38 52.56 -106.57
N ARG A 229 74.07 53.71 -105.97
CA ARG A 229 74.33 55.04 -106.56
C ARG A 229 75.83 55.28 -106.75
N GLY A 230 76.65 54.98 -105.73
CA GLY A 230 78.10 55.11 -105.78
C GLY A 230 78.74 54.21 -106.85
N LEU A 231 78.36 52.93 -106.91
CA LEU A 231 78.78 52.00 -107.96
C LEU A 231 78.32 52.45 -109.34
N GLY A 232 77.11 53.00 -109.47
CA GLY A 232 76.61 53.58 -110.72
C GLY A 232 77.49 54.73 -111.23
N SER A 233 77.86 55.65 -110.35
CA SER A 233 78.79 56.75 -110.67
C SER A 233 80.19 56.23 -111.04
N PHE A 234 80.72 55.25 -110.30
CA PHE A 234 82.02 54.64 -110.57
C PHE A 234 82.04 53.91 -111.93
N ASN A 235 81.01 53.11 -112.22
CA ASN A 235 80.88 52.44 -113.51
C ASN A 235 80.75 53.43 -114.68
N GLN A 236 80.07 54.56 -114.48
CA GLN A 236 80.03 55.63 -115.48
C GLN A 236 81.42 56.25 -115.72
N GLN A 237 82.23 56.44 -114.68
CA GLN A 237 83.62 56.87 -114.81
C GLN A 237 84.46 55.84 -115.56
N LEU A 238 84.37 54.57 -115.20
CA LEU A 238 85.06 53.48 -115.89
C LEU A 238 84.69 53.39 -117.38
N ALA A 239 83.41 53.55 -117.70
CA ALA A 239 82.93 53.55 -119.08
C ALA A 239 83.48 54.74 -119.88
N LYS A 240 83.60 55.92 -119.27
CA LYS A 240 84.24 57.09 -119.89
C LYS A 240 85.72 56.83 -120.16
N GLU A 241 86.43 56.25 -119.20
CA GLU A 241 87.85 55.88 -119.34
C GLU A 241 88.08 54.84 -120.45
N GLN A 242 87.21 53.83 -120.56
CA GLN A 242 87.28 52.82 -121.64
C GLN A 242 86.94 53.38 -123.03
N SER A 243 86.10 54.42 -123.12
CA SER A 243 85.76 55.09 -124.39
C SER A 243 86.81 56.11 -124.86
N ALA A 244 87.81 56.41 -124.03
CA ALA A 244 88.89 57.36 -124.31
C ALA A 244 90.21 56.66 -124.73
N GLN A 245 90.19 55.34 -124.93
CA GLN A 245 91.24 54.51 -125.54
C GLN A 245 90.86 54.15 -126.98
#